data_AF-B0X5P4-F1
#
_entry.id   AF-B0X5P4-F1
#
_cell.length_a   1.000
_cell.length_b   1.000
_cell.length_c   1.000
_cell.angle_alpha   90.00
_cell.angle_beta   90.00
_cell.angle_gamma   90.00
#
_symmetry.space_group_name_H-M   'P 1'
#
loop_
_entity.id
_entity.type
_entity.pdbx_description
1 polymer ?
#
loop_
_entity_poly.entity_id
_entity_poly.type
_entity_poly.pdbx_seq_one_letter_code
_entity_poly.pdbx_strand_id
1 'polypeptide(L)'
;MSSITNGWDKKLEQDKYILKRQLEITSSENDAVILELQADIKSFKEKLEAQEQVMRAMEREKNLLIEELTAQNTRLSNELKKSNAAELQLSAQLQEIKEQCNRRTLSIQDHVNSLDSLKNELRLILEKKNDLENRLHMSVNEKENLSIALNEASERIHILERSTKEQDTKYQMTVQTLDRLERENGTLSERLESFDSQRSGGSSGDHANHSSLLQEMCGEDESMMMVGGGGAGGAGVPASVKDEATLLLYKEAQSVYRQLKTLCQTLRSTHHDDDSGLHSDMSFSSMDNTSSSAPQSVDAGPNAGANSMLGGGSLRPSGGGLGPNSNGQDKFVRGMLSSAADELVHIIMNMDAMQFKTMFEQTRAMLIDQEDELKKKTELIRALESKISGQDIELQSAIEERNQARDDASHSSLAQDETVVQARADRDAAIERRTKAEVELAKNRVELMQANSQLLEAIQQKVELLQQLEQWQIDMHELIEEQMKNKLSNETSTKGQNQSQSSQQAAGSAQSSSGGSSAGNRKSRLLDLFYHR
;
A
#
# COMPACT_ATOMS: atom_id res chain seq x y z
N MET A 1 38.18 -131.48 93.79
CA MET A 1 37.93 -130.02 93.75
C MET A 1 38.97 -129.27 92.89
N SER A 2 40.27 -129.56 92.98
CA SER A 2 41.32 -128.90 92.16
C SER A 2 41.22 -129.04 90.63
N SER A 3 40.76 -130.17 90.09
CA SER A 3 40.61 -130.31 88.62
C SER A 3 39.46 -129.50 88.05
N ILE A 4 38.46 -129.19 88.88
CA ILE A 4 37.31 -128.37 88.50
C ILE A 4 37.76 -126.90 88.46
N THR A 5 38.37 -126.39 89.53
CA THR A 5 38.88 -125.01 89.60
C THR A 5 39.91 -124.69 88.51
N ASN A 6 40.82 -125.62 88.18
CA ASN A 6 41.77 -125.46 87.08
C ASN A 6 41.09 -125.45 85.69
N GLY A 7 39.93 -126.09 85.55
CA GLY A 7 39.10 -126.05 84.34
C GLY A 7 38.38 -124.70 84.18
N TRP A 8 37.85 -124.15 85.27
CA TRP A 8 37.25 -122.81 85.30
C TRP A 8 38.27 -121.72 85.03
N ASP A 9 39.47 -121.77 85.63
CA ASP A 9 40.53 -120.79 85.35
C ASP A 9 40.99 -120.84 83.89
N LYS A 10 41.18 -122.04 83.30
CA LYS A 10 41.49 -122.17 81.88
C LYS A 10 40.37 -121.62 80.98
N LYS A 11 39.11 -121.86 81.35
CA LYS A 11 37.94 -121.34 80.61
C LYS A 11 37.88 -119.82 80.68
N LEU A 12 38.12 -119.25 81.86
CA LEU A 12 38.13 -117.80 82.08
C LEU A 12 39.28 -117.12 81.32
N GLU A 13 40.46 -117.71 81.31
CA GLU A 13 41.62 -117.21 80.54
C GLU A 13 41.33 -117.29 79.03
N GLN A 14 40.71 -118.38 78.56
CA GLN A 14 40.29 -118.53 77.17
C GLN A 14 39.25 -117.49 76.78
N ASP A 15 38.22 -117.27 77.61
CA ASP A 15 37.16 -116.29 77.36
C ASP A 15 37.73 -114.85 77.38
N LYS A 16 38.67 -114.55 78.28
CA LYS A 16 39.43 -113.28 78.30
C LYS A 16 40.25 -113.08 77.03
N TYR A 17 40.93 -114.10 76.52
CA TYR A 17 41.66 -114.01 75.25
C TYR A 17 40.73 -113.79 74.06
N ILE A 18 39.58 -114.48 74.02
CA ILE A 18 38.56 -114.31 72.98
C ILE A 18 37.98 -112.89 73.02
N LEU A 19 37.60 -112.40 74.21
CA LEU A 19 37.08 -111.03 74.38
C LEU A 19 38.08 -109.97 73.99
N LYS A 20 39.36 -110.13 74.35
CA LYS A 20 40.43 -109.21 73.92
C LYS A 20 40.57 -109.19 72.40
N ARG A 21 40.58 -110.36 71.76
CA ARG A 21 40.65 -110.46 70.30
C ARG A 21 39.41 -109.86 69.63
N GLN A 22 38.22 -110.05 70.21
CA GLN A 22 36.98 -109.47 69.69
C GLN A 22 36.98 -107.94 69.83
N LEU A 23 37.48 -107.41 70.96
CA LEU A 23 37.67 -105.98 71.16
C LEU A 23 38.68 -105.42 70.16
N GLU A 24 39.77 -106.14 69.89
CA GLU A 24 40.78 -105.73 68.92
C GLU A 24 40.25 -105.74 67.47
N ILE A 25 39.51 -106.78 67.08
CA ILE A 25 38.85 -106.84 65.76
C ILE A 25 37.87 -105.69 65.61
N THR A 26 36.95 -105.52 66.56
CA THR A 26 35.95 -104.42 66.51
C THR A 26 36.61 -103.04 66.56
N SER A 27 37.70 -102.87 67.31
CA SER A 27 38.51 -101.65 67.28
C SER A 27 39.10 -101.42 65.90
N SER A 28 39.68 -102.45 65.27
CA SER A 28 40.27 -102.33 63.94
C SER A 28 39.25 -102.05 62.83
N GLU A 29 38.05 -102.63 62.94
CA GLU A 29 36.92 -102.35 62.05
C GLU A 29 36.44 -100.90 62.21
N ASN A 30 36.31 -100.43 63.46
CA ASN A 30 35.98 -99.03 63.74
C ASN A 30 37.05 -98.08 63.19
N ASP A 31 38.33 -98.39 63.38
CA ASP A 31 39.44 -97.59 62.85
C ASP A 31 39.44 -97.57 61.31
N ALA A 32 39.12 -98.70 60.66
CA ALA A 32 38.96 -98.77 59.21
C ALA A 32 37.80 -97.89 58.71
N VAL A 33 36.64 -97.92 59.38
CA VAL A 33 35.50 -97.04 59.06
C VAL A 33 35.85 -95.58 59.29
N ILE A 34 36.56 -95.25 60.37
CA ILE A 34 37.03 -93.89 60.62
C ILE A 34 37.96 -93.42 59.49
N LEU A 35 38.89 -94.28 59.03
CA LEU A 35 39.79 -93.95 57.92
C LEU A 35 39.05 -93.74 56.60
N GLU A 36 38.03 -94.55 56.30
CA GLU A 36 37.18 -94.39 55.11
C GLU A 36 36.41 -93.07 55.18
N LEU A 37 35.74 -92.77 56.29
CA LEU A 37 35.03 -91.50 56.47
C LEU A 37 35.99 -90.30 56.42
N GLN A 38 37.21 -90.43 56.95
CA GLN A 38 38.23 -89.39 56.82
C GLN A 38 38.68 -89.19 55.36
N ALA A 39 38.79 -90.27 54.59
CA ALA A 39 39.08 -90.20 53.16
C ALA A 39 37.93 -89.55 52.38
N ASP A 40 36.68 -89.90 52.69
CA ASP A 40 35.49 -89.30 52.09
C ASP A 40 35.41 -87.81 52.38
N ILE A 41 35.58 -87.41 53.65
CA ILE A 41 35.61 -86.00 54.04
C ILE A 41 36.71 -85.25 53.29
N LYS A 42 37.90 -85.84 53.13
CA LYS A 42 38.98 -85.23 52.33
C LYS A 42 38.55 -85.09 50.87
N SER A 43 37.99 -86.14 50.27
CA SER A 43 37.53 -86.10 48.86
C SER A 43 36.42 -85.07 48.64
N PHE A 44 35.49 -84.92 49.58
CA PHE A 44 34.42 -83.93 49.49
C PHE A 44 34.95 -82.52 49.67
N LYS A 45 35.94 -82.31 50.56
CA LYS A 45 36.62 -81.02 50.69
C LYS A 45 37.36 -80.63 49.41
N GLU A 46 38.10 -81.56 48.81
CA GLU A 46 38.80 -81.33 47.54
C GLU A 46 37.82 -81.02 46.40
N LYS A 47 36.71 -81.76 46.29
CA LYS A 47 35.65 -81.49 45.29
C LYS A 47 34.99 -80.13 45.51
N LEU A 48 34.69 -79.77 46.76
CA LEU A 48 34.12 -78.47 47.10
C LEU A 48 35.09 -77.34 46.73
N GLU A 49 36.36 -77.48 47.08
CA GLU A 49 37.38 -76.48 46.75
C GLU A 49 37.57 -76.35 45.22
N ALA A 50 37.60 -77.46 44.48
CA ALA A 50 37.66 -77.43 43.03
C ALA A 50 36.41 -76.76 42.42
N GLN A 51 35.21 -77.06 42.94
CA GLN A 51 33.98 -76.43 42.48
C GLN A 51 33.97 -74.92 42.77
N GLU A 52 34.43 -74.49 43.95
CA GLU A 52 34.59 -73.07 44.28
C GLU A 52 35.59 -72.37 43.35
N GLN A 53 36.70 -73.03 43.01
CA GLN A 53 37.68 -72.49 42.06
C GLN A 53 37.08 -72.31 40.66
N VAL A 54 36.29 -73.29 40.18
CA VAL A 54 35.58 -73.19 38.90
C VAL A 54 34.54 -72.07 38.94
N MET A 55 33.75 -71.95 40.01
CA MET A 55 32.78 -70.86 40.16
C MET A 55 33.47 -69.49 40.13
N ARG A 56 34.57 -69.32 40.87
CA ARG A 56 35.35 -68.07 40.83
C ARG A 56 35.94 -67.80 39.44
N ALA A 57 36.35 -68.83 38.69
CA ALA A 57 36.82 -68.68 37.31
C ALA A 57 35.70 -68.20 36.38
N MET A 58 34.53 -68.85 36.44
CA MET A 58 33.36 -68.46 35.66
C MET A 58 32.88 -67.04 36.00
N GLU A 59 32.91 -66.63 37.27
CA GLU A 59 32.58 -65.27 37.69
C GLU A 59 33.56 -64.24 37.12
N ARG A 60 34.86 -64.55 37.09
CA ARG A 60 35.86 -63.69 36.44
C ARG A 60 35.59 -63.56 34.95
N GLU A 61 35.35 -64.66 34.24
CA GLU A 61 35.05 -64.63 32.80
C GLU A 61 33.77 -63.85 32.51
N LYS A 62 32.72 -64.04 33.33
CA LYS A 62 31.48 -63.27 33.22
C LYS A 62 31.72 -61.77 33.42
N ASN A 63 32.53 -61.39 34.40
CA ASN A 63 32.86 -59.97 34.64
C ASN A 63 33.66 -59.38 33.47
N LEU A 64 34.63 -60.12 32.91
CA LEU A 64 35.36 -59.70 31.71
C LEU A 64 34.43 -59.48 30.51
N LEU A 65 33.46 -60.37 30.28
CA LEU A 65 32.49 -60.20 29.21
C LEU A 65 31.58 -58.98 29.44
N ILE A 66 31.17 -58.72 30.68
CA ILE A 66 30.39 -57.52 31.03
C ILE A 66 31.21 -56.26 30.78
N GLU A 67 32.48 -56.24 31.18
CA GLU A 67 33.39 -55.12 30.92
C GLU A 67 33.57 -54.88 29.42
N GLU A 68 33.78 -55.93 28.63
CA GLU A 68 33.91 -55.82 27.18
C GLU A 68 32.62 -55.30 26.52
N LEU A 69 31.46 -55.85 26.86
CA LEU A 69 30.17 -55.38 26.35
C LEU A 69 29.88 -53.93 26.76
N THR A 70 30.27 -53.54 27.97
CA THR A 70 30.13 -52.16 28.45
C THR A 70 31.08 -51.21 27.71
N ALA A 71 32.32 -51.63 27.47
CA ALA A 71 33.29 -50.88 26.67
C ALA A 71 32.83 -50.73 25.20
N GLN A 72 32.27 -51.77 24.60
CA GLN A 72 31.70 -51.71 23.27
C GLN A 72 30.48 -50.78 23.21
N ASN A 73 29.54 -50.89 24.16
CA ASN A 73 28.37 -50.01 24.23
C ASN A 73 28.77 -48.53 24.42
N THR A 74 29.75 -48.24 25.27
CA THR A 74 30.24 -46.86 25.45
C THR A 74 30.92 -46.34 24.19
N ARG A 75 31.71 -47.17 23.48
CA ARG A 75 32.32 -46.82 22.20
C ARG A 75 31.27 -46.50 21.13
N LEU A 76 30.27 -47.38 20.94
CA LEU A 76 29.18 -47.17 19.99
C LEU A 76 28.36 -45.94 20.33
N SER A 77 28.07 -45.70 21.61
CA SER A 77 27.37 -44.49 22.07
C SER A 77 28.15 -43.22 21.73
N ASN A 78 29.48 -43.24 21.91
CA ASN A 78 30.33 -42.11 21.56
C ASN A 78 30.41 -41.89 20.04
N GLU A 79 30.44 -42.96 19.25
CA GLU A 79 30.43 -42.88 17.79
C GLU A 79 29.10 -42.33 17.27
N LEU A 80 27.97 -42.76 17.84
CA LEU A 80 26.64 -42.22 17.54
C LEU A 80 26.56 -40.73 17.90
N LYS A 81 27.08 -40.32 19.07
CA LYS A 81 27.14 -38.90 19.47
C LYS A 81 27.98 -38.06 18.50
N LYS A 82 29.12 -38.58 18.04
CA LYS A 82 29.96 -37.90 17.03
C LYS A 82 29.24 -37.78 15.69
N SER A 83 28.57 -38.84 15.24
CA SER A 83 27.77 -38.82 14.02
C SER A 83 26.64 -37.79 14.11
N ASN A 84 25.90 -37.78 15.23
CA ASN A 84 24.82 -36.81 15.47
C ASN A 84 25.34 -35.36 15.51
N ALA A 85 26.50 -35.12 16.13
CA ALA A 85 27.11 -33.80 16.13
C ALA A 85 27.49 -33.33 14.71
N ALA A 86 28.02 -34.23 13.87
CA ALA A 86 28.31 -33.93 12.47
C ALA A 86 27.04 -33.68 11.66
N GLU A 87 25.97 -34.44 11.89
CA GLU A 87 24.65 -34.24 11.27
C GLU A 87 24.06 -32.86 11.63
N LEU A 88 24.12 -32.48 12.91
CA LEU A 88 23.70 -31.15 13.36
C LEU A 88 24.51 -30.04 12.69
N GLN A 89 25.83 -30.20 12.58
CA GLN A 89 26.70 -29.23 11.89
C GLN A 89 26.36 -29.10 10.39
N LEU A 90 26.15 -30.21 9.70
CA LEU A 90 25.73 -30.23 8.29
C LEU A 90 24.35 -29.60 8.11
N SER A 91 23.41 -29.85 9.03
CA SER A 91 22.08 -29.25 9.00
C SER A 91 22.13 -27.73 9.15
N ALA A 92 23.00 -27.22 10.03
CA ALA A 92 23.22 -25.79 10.22
C ALA A 92 23.83 -25.14 8.96
N GLN A 93 24.83 -25.78 8.33
CA GLN A 93 25.40 -25.32 7.06
C GLN A 93 24.36 -25.30 5.93
N LEU A 94 23.50 -26.33 5.85
CA LEU A 94 22.41 -26.35 4.89
C LEU A 94 21.41 -25.22 5.11
N GLN A 95 21.09 -24.92 6.37
CA GLN A 95 20.23 -23.79 6.70
C GLN A 95 20.88 -22.45 6.31
N GLU A 96 22.17 -22.27 6.60
CA GLU A 96 22.91 -21.06 6.21
C GLU A 96 22.91 -20.86 4.68
N ILE A 97 23.19 -21.92 3.91
CA ILE A 97 23.16 -21.87 2.44
C ILE A 97 21.74 -21.55 1.94
N LYS A 98 20.70 -22.14 2.52
CA LYS A 98 19.30 -21.80 2.17
C LYS A 98 19.00 -20.33 2.43
N GLU A 99 19.42 -19.79 3.57
CA GLU A 99 19.25 -18.37 3.88
C GLU A 99 20.07 -17.47 2.94
N GLN A 100 21.29 -17.87 2.57
CA GLN A 100 22.09 -17.15 1.57
C GLN A 100 21.40 -17.12 0.20
N CYS A 101 20.85 -18.25 -0.25
CA CYS A 101 20.06 -18.33 -1.48
C CYS A 101 18.82 -17.44 -1.38
N ASN A 102 18.08 -17.50 -0.28
CA ASN A 102 16.89 -16.68 -0.07
C ASN A 102 17.23 -15.18 -0.09
N ARG A 103 18.32 -14.76 0.58
CA ARG A 103 18.83 -13.38 0.54
C ARG A 103 19.15 -12.94 -0.88
N ARG A 104 19.82 -13.79 -1.67
CA ARG A 104 20.12 -13.50 -3.09
C ARG A 104 18.84 -13.40 -3.92
N THR A 105 17.87 -14.29 -3.72
CA THR A 105 16.59 -14.26 -4.42
C THR A 105 15.81 -12.98 -4.13
N LEU A 106 15.74 -12.56 -2.87
CA LEU A 106 15.10 -11.30 -2.48
C LEU A 106 15.81 -10.09 -3.10
N SER A 107 17.15 -10.04 -3.02
CA SER A 107 17.93 -8.95 -3.65
C SER A 107 17.73 -8.89 -5.17
N ILE A 108 17.67 -10.04 -5.85
CA ILE A 108 17.37 -10.08 -7.30
C ILE A 108 15.94 -9.57 -7.54
N GLN A 109 14.98 -9.96 -6.72
CA GLN A 109 13.60 -9.49 -6.83
C GLN A 109 13.53 -7.96 -6.67
N ASP A 110 14.27 -7.38 -5.74
CA ASP A 110 14.34 -5.92 -5.56
C ASP A 110 14.92 -5.21 -6.78
N HIS A 111 15.98 -5.77 -7.38
CA HIS A 111 16.54 -5.24 -8.63
C HIS A 111 15.56 -5.35 -9.79
N VAL A 112 14.80 -6.44 -9.90
CA VAL A 112 13.75 -6.62 -10.91
C VAL A 112 12.65 -5.58 -10.72
N ASN A 113 12.19 -5.38 -9.49
CA ASN A 113 11.17 -4.37 -9.17
C ASN A 113 11.66 -2.95 -9.52
N SER A 114 12.90 -2.62 -9.20
CA SER A 114 13.54 -1.34 -9.56
C SER A 114 13.62 -1.16 -11.08
N LEU A 115 14.00 -2.19 -11.81
CA LEU A 115 14.01 -2.18 -13.28
C LEU A 115 12.61 -2.00 -13.87
N ASP A 116 11.58 -2.64 -13.31
CA ASP A 116 10.22 -2.49 -13.79
C ASP A 116 9.66 -1.08 -13.51
N SER A 117 10.04 -0.46 -12.39
CA SER A 117 9.76 0.96 -12.14
C SER A 117 10.40 1.86 -13.21
N LEU A 118 11.68 1.66 -13.51
CA LEU A 118 12.38 2.44 -14.55
C LEU A 118 11.79 2.19 -15.95
N LYS A 119 11.38 0.96 -16.27
CA LYS A 119 10.69 0.66 -17.54
C LYS A 119 9.34 1.38 -17.62
N ASN A 120 8.60 1.47 -16.52
CA ASN A 120 7.34 2.20 -16.46
C ASN A 120 7.56 3.70 -16.66
N GLU A 121 8.59 4.27 -16.02
CA GLU A 121 8.98 5.68 -16.23
C GLU A 121 9.37 5.94 -17.68
N LEU A 122 10.21 5.07 -18.27
CA LEU A 122 10.59 5.18 -19.68
C LEU A 122 9.36 5.09 -20.61
N ARG A 123 8.42 4.20 -20.33
CA ARG A 123 7.17 4.08 -21.10
C ARG A 123 6.37 5.38 -21.05
N LEU A 124 6.23 5.98 -19.87
CA LEU A 124 5.53 7.25 -19.69
C LEU A 124 6.23 8.40 -20.44
N ILE A 125 7.56 8.44 -20.41
CA ILE A 125 8.35 9.44 -21.15
C ILE A 125 8.18 9.25 -22.67
N LEU A 126 8.18 8.01 -23.16
CA LEU A 126 7.95 7.71 -24.57
C LEU A 126 6.54 8.11 -25.02
N GLU A 127 5.53 7.86 -24.20
CA GLU A 127 4.15 8.29 -24.47
C GLU A 127 4.04 9.82 -24.54
N LYS A 128 4.63 10.53 -23.56
CA LYS A 128 4.71 12.00 -23.58
C LYS A 128 5.46 12.53 -24.79
N LYS A 129 6.56 11.88 -25.19
CA LYS A 129 7.30 12.23 -26.40
C LYS A 129 6.41 12.10 -27.64
N ASN A 130 5.70 10.98 -27.77
CA ASN A 130 4.80 10.73 -28.90
C ASN A 130 3.65 11.75 -28.96
N ASP A 131 3.08 12.13 -27.81
CA ASP A 131 2.08 13.20 -27.74
C ASP A 131 2.64 14.55 -28.25
N LEU A 132 3.85 14.92 -27.79
CA LEU A 132 4.51 16.13 -28.25
C LEU A 132 4.85 16.09 -29.74
N GLU A 133 5.29 14.94 -30.26
CA GLU A 133 5.53 14.75 -31.69
C GLU A 133 4.25 14.89 -32.52
N ASN A 134 3.12 14.33 -32.04
CA ASN A 134 1.81 14.49 -32.69
C ASN A 134 1.34 15.94 -32.68
N ARG A 135 1.47 16.63 -31.55
CA ARG A 135 1.13 18.07 -31.43
C ARG A 135 1.99 18.93 -32.34
N LEU A 136 3.28 18.63 -32.45
CA LEU A 136 4.18 19.30 -33.38
C LEU A 136 3.75 19.06 -34.82
N HIS A 137 3.45 17.82 -35.20
CA HIS A 137 2.98 17.48 -36.55
C HIS A 137 1.68 18.22 -36.90
N MET A 138 0.73 18.30 -35.95
CA MET A 138 -0.50 19.07 -36.17
C MET A 138 -0.21 20.57 -36.38
N SER A 139 0.67 21.17 -35.57
CA SER A 139 1.05 22.57 -35.73
C SER A 139 1.80 22.83 -37.04
N VAL A 140 2.63 21.89 -37.50
CA VAL A 140 3.29 21.96 -38.81
C VAL A 140 2.26 21.91 -39.94
N ASN A 141 1.28 20.99 -39.89
CA ASN A 141 0.20 20.93 -40.87
C ASN A 141 -0.65 22.21 -40.90
N GLU A 142 -0.97 22.78 -39.74
CA GLU A 142 -1.67 24.06 -39.65
C GLU A 142 -0.85 25.20 -40.29
N LYS A 143 0.45 25.25 -40.02
CA LYS A 143 1.36 26.22 -40.66
C LYS A 143 1.41 26.05 -42.17
N GLU A 144 1.48 24.83 -42.68
CA GLU A 144 1.47 24.54 -44.11
C GLU A 144 0.15 24.98 -44.76
N ASN A 145 -0.99 24.67 -44.13
CA ASN A 145 -2.31 25.12 -44.59
C ASN A 145 -2.41 26.64 -44.63
N LEU A 146 -1.95 27.33 -43.58
CA LEU A 146 -1.92 28.80 -43.55
C LEU A 146 -0.96 29.35 -44.61
N SER A 147 0.16 28.68 -44.88
CA SER A 147 1.08 29.06 -45.94
C SER A 147 0.46 28.92 -47.33
N ILE A 148 -0.32 27.86 -47.58
CA ILE A 148 -1.07 27.68 -48.83
C ILE A 148 -2.11 28.80 -48.97
N ALA A 149 -2.90 29.06 -47.93
CA ALA A 149 -3.89 30.14 -47.92
C ALA A 149 -3.25 31.52 -48.15
N LEU A 150 -2.06 31.76 -47.57
CA LEU A 150 -1.30 32.99 -47.79
C LEU A 150 -0.83 33.13 -49.24
N ASN A 151 -0.36 32.04 -49.86
CA ASN A 151 0.04 32.03 -51.27
C ASN A 151 -1.17 32.32 -52.18
N GLU A 152 -2.30 31.65 -51.96
CA GLU A 152 -3.54 31.90 -52.71
C GLU A 152 -4.04 33.35 -52.56
N ALA A 153 -4.00 33.91 -51.34
CA ALA A 153 -4.34 35.30 -51.09
C ALA A 153 -3.38 36.26 -51.81
N SER A 154 -2.08 35.94 -51.83
CA SER A 154 -1.06 36.72 -52.54
C SER A 154 -1.25 36.67 -54.06
N GLU A 155 -1.57 35.50 -54.62
CA GLU A 155 -1.94 35.35 -56.04
C GLU A 155 -3.20 36.15 -56.38
N ARG A 156 -4.21 36.11 -55.51
CA ARG A 156 -5.44 36.91 -55.67
C ARG A 156 -5.14 38.41 -55.64
N ILE A 157 -4.29 38.87 -54.72
CA ILE A 157 -3.84 40.27 -54.67
C ILE A 157 -3.15 40.63 -55.99
N HIS A 158 -2.22 39.82 -56.47
CA HIS A 158 -1.53 40.08 -57.74
C HIS A 158 -2.47 40.15 -58.94
N ILE A 159 -3.50 39.30 -59.01
CA ILE A 159 -4.52 39.37 -60.07
C ILE A 159 -5.32 40.68 -59.98
N LEU A 160 -5.74 41.08 -58.77
CA LEU A 160 -6.47 42.33 -58.56
C LEU A 160 -5.61 43.56 -58.86
N GLU A 161 -4.33 43.57 -58.47
CA GLU A 161 -3.38 44.62 -58.81
C GLU A 161 -3.20 44.76 -60.33
N ARG A 162 -3.09 43.64 -61.05
CA ARG A 162 -3.01 43.64 -62.52
C ARG A 162 -4.30 44.19 -63.13
N SER A 163 -5.46 43.71 -62.69
CA SER A 163 -6.76 44.18 -63.18
C SER A 163 -6.97 45.68 -62.93
N THR A 164 -6.55 46.18 -61.76
CA THR A 164 -6.62 47.60 -61.42
C THR A 164 -5.72 48.43 -62.34
N LYS A 165 -4.49 47.99 -62.60
CA LYS A 165 -3.59 48.65 -63.57
C LYS A 165 -4.17 48.63 -64.99
N GLU A 166 -4.78 47.53 -65.41
CA GLU A 166 -5.47 47.44 -66.71
C GLU A 166 -6.69 48.36 -66.80
N GLN A 167 -7.47 48.49 -65.73
CA GLN A 167 -8.58 49.44 -65.67
C GLN A 167 -8.08 50.89 -65.67
N ASP A 168 -7.00 51.20 -64.95
CA ASP A 168 -6.39 52.52 -64.91
C ASP A 168 -5.85 52.93 -66.29
N THR A 169 -5.15 52.03 -66.99
CA THR A 169 -4.72 52.28 -68.39
C THR A 169 -5.90 52.48 -69.34
N LYS A 170 -6.99 51.69 -69.22
CA LYS A 170 -8.22 51.92 -69.99
C LYS A 170 -8.82 53.29 -69.70
N TYR A 171 -8.90 53.67 -68.43
CA TYR A 171 -9.41 54.98 -68.02
C TYR A 171 -8.55 56.11 -68.59
N GLN A 172 -7.22 56.03 -68.45
CA GLN A 172 -6.29 56.99 -69.04
C GLN A 172 -6.48 57.12 -70.57
N MET A 173 -6.65 56.01 -71.29
CA MET A 173 -6.95 56.03 -72.72
C MET A 173 -8.27 56.73 -73.02
N THR A 174 -9.34 56.45 -72.26
CA THR A 174 -10.63 57.12 -72.45
C THR A 174 -10.54 58.63 -72.20
N VAL A 175 -9.81 59.05 -71.17
CA VAL A 175 -9.55 60.47 -70.89
C VAL A 175 -8.80 61.12 -72.06
N GLN A 176 -7.73 60.50 -72.56
CA GLN A 176 -7.00 61.01 -73.74
C GLN A 176 -7.89 61.13 -74.98
N THR A 177 -8.81 60.18 -75.20
CA THR A 177 -9.76 60.26 -76.32
C THR A 177 -10.79 61.37 -76.14
N LEU A 178 -11.27 61.59 -74.91
CA LEU A 178 -12.15 62.71 -74.58
C LEU A 178 -11.44 64.03 -74.83
N ASP A 179 -10.22 64.21 -74.31
CA ASP A 179 -9.42 65.41 -74.56
C ASP A 179 -9.21 65.67 -76.07
N ARG A 180 -9.03 64.61 -76.88
CA ARG A 180 -8.92 64.74 -78.35
C ARG A 180 -10.22 65.23 -78.96
N LEU A 181 -11.35 64.61 -78.59
CA LEU A 181 -12.68 64.99 -79.08
C LEU A 181 -13.07 66.40 -78.62
N GLU A 182 -12.70 66.81 -77.41
CA GLU A 182 -12.89 68.17 -76.90
C GLU A 182 -12.09 69.18 -77.71
N ARG A 183 -10.81 68.90 -78.05
CA ARG A 183 -10.03 69.74 -78.96
C ARG A 183 -10.66 69.79 -80.35
N GLU A 184 -11.11 68.67 -80.89
CA GLU A 184 -11.81 68.61 -82.19
C GLU A 184 -13.10 69.43 -82.18
N ASN A 185 -13.95 69.26 -81.16
CA ASN A 185 -15.15 70.07 -80.95
C ASN A 185 -14.83 71.56 -80.75
N GLY A 186 -13.73 71.88 -80.07
CA GLY A 186 -13.20 73.24 -79.96
C GLY A 186 -12.87 73.83 -81.33
N THR A 187 -12.08 73.12 -82.15
CA THR A 187 -11.74 73.58 -83.51
C THR A 187 -12.96 73.65 -84.44
N LEU A 188 -13.94 72.76 -84.28
CA LEU A 188 -15.21 72.82 -85.01
C LEU A 188 -16.06 73.99 -84.55
N SER A 189 -16.10 74.30 -83.25
CA SER A 189 -16.77 75.48 -82.72
C SER A 189 -16.11 76.76 -83.25
N GLU A 190 -14.78 76.87 -83.24
CA GLU A 190 -14.06 78.01 -83.85
C GLU A 190 -14.34 78.13 -85.37
N ARG A 191 -14.47 77.01 -86.08
CA ARG A 191 -14.88 77.00 -87.49
C ARG A 191 -16.33 77.43 -87.69
N LEU A 192 -17.25 77.02 -86.82
CA LEU A 192 -18.64 77.45 -86.86
C LEU A 192 -18.75 78.93 -86.53
N GLU A 193 -18.03 79.42 -85.53
CA GLU A 193 -18.00 80.83 -85.12
C GLU A 193 -17.39 81.72 -86.21
N SER A 194 -16.36 81.25 -86.92
CA SER A 194 -15.82 81.94 -88.11
C SER A 194 -16.76 81.86 -89.32
N PHE A 195 -17.55 80.80 -89.48
CA PHE A 195 -18.60 80.70 -90.50
C PHE A 195 -19.80 81.62 -90.21
N ASP A 196 -20.16 81.76 -88.93
CA ASP A 196 -21.20 82.66 -88.43
C ASP A 196 -20.74 84.13 -88.55
N SER A 197 -19.47 84.39 -88.26
CA SER A 197 -18.81 85.69 -88.48
C SER A 197 -18.74 86.08 -89.97
N GLN A 198 -18.74 85.12 -90.91
CA GLN A 198 -18.83 85.40 -92.36
C GLN A 198 -20.27 85.69 -92.84
N ARG A 199 -21.30 85.32 -92.08
CA ARG A 199 -22.72 85.60 -92.41
C ARG A 199 -23.26 86.89 -91.78
N SER A 200 -22.62 87.42 -90.76
CA SER A 200 -23.07 88.59 -90.00
C SER A 200 -22.48 89.93 -90.49
N GLY A 201 -22.58 90.21 -91.79
CA GLY A 201 -22.21 91.50 -92.40
C GLY A 201 -23.39 92.19 -93.08
N GLY A 202 -24.46 92.52 -92.35
CA GLY A 202 -25.56 93.31 -92.93
C GLY A 202 -26.87 93.37 -92.14
N SER A 203 -26.96 94.36 -91.23
CA SER A 203 -28.15 95.13 -90.82
C SER A 203 -29.41 94.45 -90.24
N SER A 204 -29.59 94.72 -88.94
CA SER A 204 -30.79 95.21 -88.22
C SER A 204 -32.06 94.36 -88.12
N GLY A 205 -32.51 94.18 -86.87
CA GLY A 205 -33.95 94.08 -86.55
C GLY A 205 -34.35 92.90 -85.68
N ASP A 206 -34.74 93.23 -84.45
CA ASP A 206 -35.65 92.54 -83.52
C ASP A 206 -36.70 91.61 -84.16
N HIS A 207 -36.85 90.39 -83.60
CA HIS A 207 -38.11 89.84 -83.05
C HIS A 207 -38.12 88.30 -82.91
N ALA A 208 -38.46 87.85 -81.69
CA ALA A 208 -39.45 86.84 -81.30
C ALA A 208 -39.52 85.45 -81.99
N ASN A 209 -39.52 84.39 -81.14
CA ASN A 209 -40.63 83.42 -80.97
C ASN A 209 -40.20 82.32 -79.98
N HIS A 210 -40.76 82.26 -78.76
CA HIS A 210 -41.91 81.41 -78.38
C HIS A 210 -41.77 79.91 -78.70
N SER A 211 -41.73 79.05 -77.68
CA SER A 211 -42.88 78.18 -77.32
C SER A 211 -42.49 77.10 -76.29
N SER A 212 -43.26 77.10 -75.19
CA SER A 212 -43.57 75.93 -74.38
C SER A 212 -45.00 75.52 -74.75
N LEU A 213 -45.29 74.21 -74.86
CA LEU A 213 -46.55 73.50 -74.56
C LEU A 213 -46.76 72.26 -75.45
N LEU A 214 -46.91 71.11 -74.79
CA LEU A 214 -48.02 70.14 -74.90
C LEU A 214 -47.62 68.90 -74.06
N GLN A 215 -48.09 68.69 -72.83
CA GLN A 215 -49.47 68.47 -72.34
C GLN A 215 -49.99 67.02 -72.56
N GLU A 216 -50.17 66.34 -71.42
CA GLU A 216 -51.15 65.33 -70.95
C GLU A 216 -52.08 64.54 -71.89
N MET A 217 -52.34 63.29 -71.48
CA MET A 217 -53.64 62.75 -71.00
C MET A 217 -53.35 61.46 -70.20
N CYS A 218 -54.05 60.99 -69.16
CA CYS A 218 -55.14 61.40 -68.26
C CYS A 218 -55.07 60.35 -67.11
N GLY A 219 -55.20 60.69 -65.83
CA GLY A 219 -56.47 60.95 -65.10
C GLY A 219 -56.63 59.84 -64.04
N GLU A 220 -57.16 60.03 -62.83
CA GLU A 220 -58.04 61.06 -62.25
C GLU A 220 -57.91 61.02 -60.70
N ASP A 221 -58.18 62.12 -60.00
CA ASP A 221 -59.06 62.13 -58.81
C ASP A 221 -59.44 63.56 -58.37
N GLU A 222 -60.69 63.73 -57.90
CA GLU A 222 -61.43 65.00 -57.82
C GLU A 222 -61.68 65.51 -56.37
N SER A 223 -61.61 66.85 -56.23
CA SER A 223 -62.42 67.76 -55.36
C SER A 223 -62.27 67.70 -53.83
N MET A 224 -61.60 68.65 -53.16
CA MET A 224 -61.89 70.08 -52.88
C MET A 224 -62.65 70.35 -51.57
N MET A 225 -62.04 71.17 -50.71
CA MET A 225 -62.64 71.79 -49.51
C MET A 225 -63.04 73.25 -49.78
N MET A 226 -63.99 73.75 -48.99
CA MET A 226 -64.21 75.19 -48.76
C MET A 226 -64.53 75.47 -47.28
N VAL A 227 -64.28 76.73 -46.92
CA VAL A 227 -63.91 77.27 -45.60
C VAL A 227 -65.06 77.95 -44.85
N GLY A 228 -65.02 77.89 -43.50
CA GLY A 228 -65.45 78.93 -42.53
C GLY A 228 -66.97 79.07 -42.30
N GLY A 229 -67.51 79.36 -41.10
CA GLY A 229 -67.02 79.75 -39.78
C GLY A 229 -68.16 80.50 -39.06
N GLY A 230 -68.30 80.34 -37.73
CA GLY A 230 -68.92 81.36 -36.85
C GLY A 230 -70.36 81.18 -36.35
N GLY A 231 -70.51 80.57 -35.16
CA GLY A 231 -70.97 81.24 -33.92
C GLY A 231 -72.33 81.98 -33.81
N ALA A 232 -73.24 81.34 -33.05
CA ALA A 232 -73.98 81.89 -31.88
C ALA A 232 -75.20 82.84 -32.02
N GLY A 233 -76.25 82.51 -31.25
CA GLY A 233 -77.36 83.37 -30.79
C GLY A 233 -78.65 83.20 -31.59
N GLY A 234 -79.82 82.79 -31.09
CA GLY A 234 -80.32 82.68 -29.73
C GLY A 234 -81.33 83.79 -29.40
N ALA A 235 -82.58 83.69 -29.89
CA ALA A 235 -83.76 84.34 -29.29
C ALA A 235 -85.07 83.78 -29.87
N GLY A 236 -85.86 83.12 -29.04
CA GLY A 236 -87.22 82.68 -29.36
C GLY A 236 -87.92 82.12 -28.13
N VAL A 237 -88.96 82.81 -27.68
CA VAL A 237 -89.92 82.44 -26.62
C VAL A 237 -91.25 83.10 -27.03
N PRO A 238 -92.48 82.61 -26.69
CA PRO A 238 -92.90 81.57 -25.72
C PRO A 238 -93.76 80.43 -26.37
N ALA A 239 -94.25 79.37 -25.71
CA ALA A 239 -94.94 79.29 -24.42
C ALA A 239 -95.12 77.83 -23.92
N SER A 240 -95.43 77.71 -22.62
CA SER A 240 -96.29 76.71 -21.95
C SER A 240 -95.61 75.77 -20.94
N VAL A 241 -96.10 75.87 -19.70
CA VAL A 241 -95.58 75.35 -18.45
C VAL A 241 -96.29 74.04 -18.11
N LYS A 242 -95.54 72.92 -18.08
CA LYS A 242 -95.81 71.68 -17.30
C LYS A 242 -94.73 70.59 -17.48
N ASP A 243 -93.78 70.77 -18.40
CA ASP A 243 -92.68 69.82 -18.66
C ASP A 243 -91.41 70.04 -17.83
N GLU A 244 -91.31 71.11 -17.05
CA GLU A 244 -90.02 71.58 -16.51
C GLU A 244 -89.35 70.57 -15.54
N ALA A 245 -90.11 69.91 -14.67
CA ALA A 245 -89.56 68.93 -13.72
C ALA A 245 -89.09 67.63 -14.41
N THR A 246 -89.86 67.13 -15.37
CA THR A 246 -89.51 65.94 -16.17
C THR A 246 -88.32 66.23 -17.08
N LEU A 247 -88.25 67.46 -17.62
CA LEU A 247 -87.15 67.94 -18.44
C LEU A 247 -85.86 68.13 -17.62
N LEU A 248 -85.95 68.58 -16.36
CA LEU A 248 -84.81 68.71 -15.46
C LEU A 248 -84.23 67.33 -15.09
N LEU A 249 -85.08 66.36 -14.73
CA LEU A 249 -84.64 64.98 -14.45
C LEU A 249 -84.01 64.31 -15.69
N TYR A 250 -84.58 64.56 -16.88
CA TYR A 250 -84.05 64.06 -18.15
C TYR A 250 -82.72 64.74 -18.54
N LYS A 251 -82.59 66.05 -18.30
CA LYS A 251 -81.34 66.79 -18.50
C LYS A 251 -80.25 66.33 -17.52
N GLU A 252 -80.61 66.05 -16.28
CA GLU A 252 -79.69 65.52 -15.26
C GLU A 252 -79.24 64.10 -15.62
N ALA A 253 -80.17 63.20 -15.98
CA ALA A 253 -79.84 61.86 -16.47
C ALA A 253 -78.98 61.89 -17.75
N GLN A 254 -79.23 62.83 -18.66
CA GLN A 254 -78.42 63.04 -19.87
C GLN A 254 -77.02 63.56 -19.53
N SER A 255 -76.89 64.43 -18.53
CA SER A 255 -75.60 64.91 -18.02
C SER A 255 -74.80 63.76 -17.40
N VAL A 256 -75.43 62.95 -16.53
CA VAL A 256 -74.81 61.77 -15.92
C VAL A 256 -74.38 60.77 -16.98
N TYR A 257 -75.22 60.51 -17.99
CA TYR A 257 -74.86 59.63 -19.11
C TYR A 257 -73.68 60.16 -19.94
N ARG A 258 -73.60 61.46 -20.22
CA ARG A 258 -72.43 62.06 -20.89
C ARG A 258 -71.18 61.92 -20.02
N GLN A 259 -71.27 62.17 -18.72
CA GLN A 259 -70.16 61.98 -17.79
C GLN A 259 -69.69 60.52 -17.74
N LEU A 260 -70.62 59.57 -17.68
CA LEU A 260 -70.32 58.13 -17.68
C LEU A 260 -69.68 57.70 -19.01
N LYS A 261 -70.18 58.19 -20.15
CA LYS A 261 -69.62 57.92 -21.48
C LYS A 261 -68.21 58.48 -21.64
N THR A 262 -67.97 59.70 -21.16
CA THR A 262 -66.62 60.28 -21.12
C THR A 262 -65.70 59.47 -20.22
N LEU A 263 -66.16 59.04 -19.04
CA LEU A 263 -65.38 58.20 -18.13
C LEU A 263 -65.02 56.84 -18.77
N CYS A 264 -65.97 56.16 -19.42
CA CYS A 264 -65.71 54.92 -20.18
C CYS A 264 -64.69 55.12 -21.30
N GLN A 265 -64.74 56.26 -22.01
CA GLN A 265 -63.77 56.58 -23.06
C GLN A 265 -62.40 56.88 -22.48
N THR A 266 -62.31 57.68 -21.43
CA THR A 266 -61.05 58.01 -20.76
C THR A 266 -60.38 56.74 -20.23
N LEU A 267 -61.11 55.88 -19.51
CA LEU A 267 -60.59 54.61 -18.97
C LEU A 267 -60.07 53.67 -20.07
N ARG A 268 -60.74 53.64 -21.23
CA ARG A 268 -60.33 52.83 -22.39
C ARG A 268 -59.09 53.40 -23.07
N SER A 269 -58.99 54.72 -23.19
CA SER A 269 -57.84 55.41 -23.78
C SER A 269 -56.60 55.29 -22.90
N THR A 270 -56.72 55.39 -21.58
CA THR A 270 -55.57 55.23 -20.66
C THR A 270 -54.90 53.85 -20.71
N HIS A 271 -55.54 52.85 -21.31
CA HIS A 271 -55.03 51.48 -21.35
C HIS A 271 -54.57 51.03 -22.76
N HIS A 272 -54.94 51.76 -23.83
CA HIS A 272 -54.50 51.37 -25.17
C HIS A 272 -53.03 51.75 -25.47
N ASP A 273 -52.48 52.70 -24.70
CA ASP A 273 -51.17 53.31 -25.01
C ASP A 273 -49.96 52.61 -24.32
N ASP A 274 -50.17 51.66 -23.40
CA ASP A 274 -49.08 51.00 -22.64
C ASP A 274 -48.67 49.61 -23.18
N ASP A 275 -49.21 49.16 -24.31
CA ASP A 275 -48.85 47.87 -24.93
C ASP A 275 -47.57 47.95 -25.81
N SER A 276 -46.68 48.88 -25.49
CA SER A 276 -45.36 49.05 -26.13
C SER A 276 -44.23 48.47 -25.27
N GLY A 277 -44.42 47.24 -24.78
CA GLY A 277 -43.48 46.55 -23.87
C GLY A 277 -42.77 45.38 -24.53
N LEU A 278 -42.07 45.60 -25.64
CA LEU A 278 -41.17 44.60 -26.24
C LEU A 278 -39.73 45.10 -26.19
N HIS A 279 -38.99 44.71 -25.15
CA HIS A 279 -37.53 44.67 -25.19
C HIS A 279 -36.99 43.62 -24.20
N SER A 280 -36.71 42.44 -24.72
CA SER A 280 -35.63 41.56 -24.22
C SER A 280 -35.36 40.47 -25.24
N ASP A 281 -34.65 40.85 -26.31
CA ASP A 281 -33.78 39.96 -27.06
C ASP A 281 -32.39 40.10 -26.44
N MET A 282 -31.89 39.02 -25.83
CA MET A 282 -30.46 38.80 -25.64
C MET A 282 -30.18 37.33 -25.90
N SER A 283 -29.89 37.06 -27.17
CA SER A 283 -29.17 35.91 -27.65
C SER A 283 -27.84 35.72 -26.91
N PHE A 284 -27.63 34.53 -26.33
CA PHE A 284 -26.29 34.01 -26.05
C PHE A 284 -26.15 32.62 -26.66
N SER A 285 -25.39 32.58 -27.76
CA SER A 285 -24.82 31.40 -28.36
C SER A 285 -23.77 30.77 -27.44
N SER A 286 -23.91 29.49 -27.11
CA SER A 286 -22.75 28.65 -26.78
C SER A 286 -22.91 27.29 -27.44
N MET A 287 -21.93 26.97 -28.26
CA MET A 287 -21.65 25.64 -28.77
C MET A 287 -21.65 24.62 -27.62
N ASP A 288 -22.25 23.46 -27.85
CA ASP A 288 -21.56 22.21 -27.53
C ASP A 288 -21.93 21.11 -28.52
N ASN A 289 -20.87 20.53 -29.08
CA ASN A 289 -20.87 19.51 -30.10
C ASN A 289 -19.95 18.40 -29.59
N THR A 290 -20.51 17.33 -29.02
CA THR A 290 -19.78 16.08 -28.82
C THR A 290 -20.71 14.88 -28.99
N SER A 291 -20.47 14.19 -30.10
CA SER A 291 -20.77 12.81 -30.44
C SER A 291 -20.89 11.80 -29.28
N SER A 292 -21.90 10.91 -29.32
CA SER A 292 -21.72 9.52 -29.82
C SER A 292 -22.94 8.61 -29.55
N SER A 293 -23.18 7.70 -30.51
CA SER A 293 -23.77 6.34 -30.36
C SER A 293 -25.29 6.14 -30.58
N ALA A 294 -25.61 5.55 -31.73
CA ALA A 294 -26.90 4.98 -32.18
C ALA A 294 -27.13 3.55 -31.60
N PRO A 295 -28.10 2.72 -32.05
CA PRO A 295 -29.40 2.94 -32.74
C PRO A 295 -30.59 2.08 -32.20
N GLN A 296 -31.78 2.31 -32.78
CA GLN A 296 -32.84 1.33 -33.15
C GLN A 296 -33.91 0.83 -32.13
N SER A 297 -35.17 0.96 -32.58
CA SER A 297 -36.21 -0.09 -32.78
C SER A 297 -37.58 0.26 -32.14
N VAL A 298 -38.58 0.60 -32.97
CA VAL A 298 -39.75 -0.18 -33.47
C VAL A 298 -40.86 -0.50 -32.45
N ASP A 299 -42.06 -0.03 -32.82
CA ASP A 299 -43.34 -0.74 -32.84
C ASP A 299 -44.34 -0.71 -31.65
N ALA A 300 -45.60 -0.67 -32.08
CA ALA A 300 -46.83 -1.21 -31.50
C ALA A 300 -47.51 -0.54 -30.28
N GLY A 301 -48.55 0.25 -30.59
CA GLY A 301 -49.91 -0.29 -30.46
C GLY A 301 -50.74 0.04 -29.19
N PRO A 302 -52.07 -0.20 -29.22
CA PRO A 302 -53.10 0.78 -28.83
C PRO A 302 -54.17 0.27 -27.83
N ASN A 303 -54.95 1.18 -27.22
CA ASN A 303 -56.41 1.08 -26.90
C ASN A 303 -56.82 2.28 -26.02
N ALA A 304 -57.75 3.16 -26.36
CA ALA A 304 -59.21 3.04 -26.61
C ALA A 304 -60.09 3.09 -25.34
N GLY A 305 -61.16 3.89 -25.44
CA GLY A 305 -62.35 3.86 -24.57
C GLY A 305 -62.62 5.22 -23.88
N ALA A 306 -63.26 6.21 -24.50
CA ALA A 306 -64.67 6.33 -24.91
C ALA A 306 -65.58 7.02 -23.87
N ASN A 307 -66.58 7.74 -24.42
CA ASN A 307 -67.75 8.44 -23.82
C ASN A 307 -67.49 9.88 -23.38
N SER A 308 -68.32 10.89 -23.68
CA SER A 308 -69.63 11.04 -24.34
C SER A 308 -69.84 12.56 -24.48
N MET A 309 -70.03 13.14 -25.67
CA MET A 309 -71.30 13.38 -26.37
C MET A 309 -72.17 14.55 -25.83
N LEU A 310 -72.72 15.32 -26.79
CA LEU A 310 -73.86 16.25 -26.75
C LEU A 310 -73.54 17.69 -26.28
N GLY A 311 -73.96 18.76 -26.96
CA GLY A 311 -74.86 18.93 -28.11
C GLY A 311 -75.57 20.29 -28.02
N GLY A 312 -75.84 20.91 -29.17
CA GLY A 312 -76.68 22.12 -29.34
C GLY A 312 -75.87 23.37 -29.73
N GLY A 313 -75.98 23.96 -30.92
CA GLY A 313 -76.98 23.86 -31.98
C GLY A 313 -78.11 24.87 -31.81
N SER A 314 -77.97 26.07 -32.40
CA SER A 314 -79.07 26.92 -32.94
C SER A 314 -78.46 28.21 -33.53
N LEU A 315 -78.40 28.38 -34.85
CA LEU A 315 -79.38 29.05 -35.72
C LEU A 315 -79.33 30.61 -35.72
N ARG A 316 -78.90 31.12 -36.87
CA ARG A 316 -79.07 32.44 -37.55
C ARG A 316 -80.37 33.22 -37.20
N PRO A 317 -80.44 34.57 -37.37
CA PRO A 317 -80.50 35.22 -38.71
C PRO A 317 -79.79 36.61 -38.81
N SER A 318 -79.16 36.97 -39.93
CA SER A 318 -79.72 37.76 -41.06
C SER A 318 -80.66 38.92 -40.67
N GLY A 319 -80.25 40.17 -40.91
CA GLY A 319 -81.15 41.30 -41.20
C GLY A 319 -80.65 42.70 -40.83
N GLY A 320 -80.49 43.58 -41.84
CA GLY A 320 -80.40 45.05 -41.72
C GLY A 320 -78.97 45.57 -41.52
N GLY A 321 -78.30 46.26 -42.45
CA GLY A 321 -78.82 47.31 -43.32
C GLY A 321 -79.07 48.57 -42.50
N LEU A 322 -78.16 49.55 -42.59
CA LEU A 322 -78.39 51.00 -42.64
C LEU A 322 -77.05 51.75 -42.45
N GLY A 323 -76.76 52.70 -43.35
CA GLY A 323 -75.49 53.42 -43.46
C GLY A 323 -75.25 54.50 -42.40
N PRO A 324 -74.06 55.14 -42.40
CA PRO A 324 -73.73 56.17 -41.44
C PRO A 324 -74.24 57.52 -41.95
N ASN A 325 -75.51 57.82 -41.71
CA ASN A 325 -75.94 59.21 -41.67
C ASN A 325 -77.07 59.39 -40.67
N SER A 326 -76.72 59.73 -39.43
CA SER A 326 -77.58 60.54 -38.57
C SER A 326 -76.74 61.27 -37.53
N ASN A 327 -76.38 62.51 -37.87
CA ASN A 327 -76.40 63.60 -36.91
C ASN A 327 -77.81 63.67 -36.31
N GLY A 328 -78.07 62.83 -35.32
CA GLY A 328 -79.26 62.84 -34.51
C GLY A 328 -78.77 62.79 -33.09
N GLN A 329 -78.93 63.89 -32.35
CA GLN A 329 -78.72 63.93 -30.91
C GLN A 329 -79.26 62.63 -30.29
N ASP A 330 -78.38 61.82 -29.71
CA ASP A 330 -78.75 60.60 -28.98
C ASP A 330 -79.94 60.96 -28.08
N LYS A 331 -81.16 60.59 -28.51
CA LYS A 331 -82.33 60.74 -27.65
C LYS A 331 -82.03 59.84 -26.49
N PHE A 332 -81.99 60.43 -25.29
CA PHE A 332 -81.70 59.70 -24.08
C PHE A 332 -82.82 58.67 -23.82
N VAL A 333 -82.64 57.43 -24.30
CA VAL A 333 -83.60 56.32 -24.18
C VAL A 333 -83.37 55.57 -22.86
N ARG A 334 -84.47 55.13 -22.23
CA ARG A 334 -84.48 54.28 -21.04
C ARG A 334 -83.61 53.04 -21.27
N GLY A 335 -82.59 52.84 -20.43
CA GLY A 335 -81.65 51.72 -20.52
C GLY A 335 -80.21 52.10 -20.91
N MET A 336 -79.98 53.27 -21.52
CA MET A 336 -78.62 53.70 -21.89
C MET A 336 -77.71 53.96 -20.68
N LEU A 337 -78.27 54.42 -19.55
CA LEU A 337 -77.53 54.54 -18.29
C LEU A 337 -77.14 53.16 -17.74
N SER A 338 -78.02 52.15 -17.86
CA SER A 338 -77.71 50.78 -17.45
C SER A 338 -76.61 50.20 -18.32
N SER A 339 -76.69 50.35 -19.64
CA SER A 339 -75.66 49.89 -20.56
C SER A 339 -74.30 50.56 -20.32
N ALA A 340 -74.28 51.86 -20.02
CA ALA A 340 -73.03 52.56 -19.70
C ALA A 340 -72.49 52.16 -18.32
N ALA A 341 -73.36 51.82 -17.36
CA ALA A 341 -72.94 51.25 -16.08
C ALA A 341 -72.41 49.82 -16.23
N ASP A 342 -73.06 48.98 -17.04
CA ASP A 342 -72.60 47.62 -17.37
C ASP A 342 -71.25 47.65 -18.10
N GLU A 343 -71.06 48.62 -19.01
CA GLU A 343 -69.79 48.86 -19.70
C GLU A 343 -68.69 49.33 -18.74
N LEU A 344 -69.00 50.22 -17.78
CA LEU A 344 -68.06 50.57 -16.72
C LEU A 344 -67.67 49.36 -15.87
N VAL A 345 -68.65 48.54 -15.46
CA VAL A 345 -68.39 47.33 -14.67
C VAL A 345 -67.48 46.37 -15.44
N HIS A 346 -67.72 46.18 -16.74
CA HIS A 346 -66.86 45.34 -17.57
C HIS A 346 -65.45 45.91 -17.73
N ILE A 347 -65.30 47.22 -17.90
CA ILE A 347 -63.99 47.88 -17.98
C ILE A 347 -63.23 47.70 -16.65
N ILE A 348 -63.90 47.91 -15.51
CA ILE A 348 -63.30 47.73 -14.18
C ILE A 348 -62.88 46.27 -13.96
N MET A 349 -63.75 45.30 -14.27
CA MET A 349 -63.41 43.88 -14.14
C MET A 349 -62.25 43.47 -15.05
N ASN A 350 -62.18 43.99 -16.27
CA ASN A 350 -61.05 43.74 -17.17
C ASN A 350 -59.76 44.38 -16.63
N MET A 351 -59.84 45.58 -16.06
CA MET A 351 -58.69 46.26 -15.47
C MET A 351 -58.16 45.49 -14.25
N ASP A 352 -59.06 45.04 -13.37
CA ASP A 352 -58.69 44.20 -12.23
C ASP A 352 -58.08 42.87 -12.71
N ALA A 353 -58.69 42.20 -13.69
CA ALA A 353 -58.16 40.96 -14.26
C ALA A 353 -56.78 41.15 -14.90
N MET A 354 -56.55 42.29 -15.55
CA MET A 354 -55.26 42.64 -16.11
C MET A 354 -54.21 42.95 -15.05
N GLN A 355 -54.55 43.69 -14.01
CA GLN A 355 -53.66 43.93 -12.87
C GLN A 355 -53.27 42.61 -12.19
N PHE A 356 -54.24 41.70 -11.99
CA PHE A 356 -53.95 40.36 -11.46
C PHE A 356 -53.06 39.55 -12.41
N LYS A 357 -53.28 39.63 -13.73
CA LYS A 357 -52.42 38.98 -14.73
C LYS A 357 -50.99 39.51 -14.69
N THR A 358 -50.80 40.82 -14.65
CA THR A 358 -49.46 41.43 -14.55
C THR A 358 -48.77 41.05 -13.24
N MET A 359 -49.46 41.10 -12.10
CA MET A 359 -48.91 40.66 -10.81
C MET A 359 -48.53 39.17 -10.82
N PHE A 360 -49.35 38.34 -11.47
CA PHE A 360 -49.08 36.90 -11.61
C PHE A 360 -47.85 36.65 -12.51
N GLU A 361 -47.74 37.36 -13.63
CA GLU A 361 -46.59 37.26 -14.54
C GLU A 361 -45.31 37.76 -13.89
N GLN A 362 -45.35 38.86 -13.13
CA GLN A 362 -44.21 39.34 -12.33
C GLN A 362 -43.78 38.32 -11.28
N THR A 363 -44.74 37.75 -10.53
CA THR A 363 -44.45 36.71 -9.53
C THR A 363 -43.85 35.47 -10.18
N ARG A 364 -44.37 35.07 -11.35
CA ARG A 364 -43.85 33.95 -12.12
C ARG A 364 -42.41 34.21 -12.61
N ALA A 365 -42.11 35.41 -13.08
CA ALA A 365 -40.75 35.77 -13.50
C ALA A 365 -39.77 35.70 -12.32
N MET A 366 -40.13 36.27 -11.16
CA MET A 366 -39.31 36.18 -9.95
C MET A 366 -39.07 34.74 -9.49
N LEU A 367 -40.08 33.86 -9.61
CA LEU A 367 -39.93 32.44 -9.28
C LEU A 367 -38.96 31.73 -10.23
N ILE A 368 -38.98 32.04 -11.52
CA ILE A 368 -38.05 31.48 -12.50
C ILE A 368 -36.61 31.92 -12.17
N ASP A 369 -36.40 33.21 -11.87
CA ASP A 369 -35.08 33.72 -11.49
C ASP A 369 -34.55 33.04 -10.22
N GLN A 370 -35.42 32.87 -9.21
CA GLN A 370 -35.07 32.13 -7.99
C GLN A 370 -34.76 30.66 -8.26
N GLU A 371 -35.50 30.01 -9.15
CA GLU A 371 -35.24 28.63 -9.55
C GLU A 371 -33.87 28.49 -10.24
N ASP A 372 -33.51 29.43 -11.11
CA ASP A 372 -32.22 29.44 -11.79
C ASP A 372 -31.06 29.75 -10.83
N GLU A 373 -31.27 30.63 -9.85
CA GLU A 373 -30.30 30.81 -8.75
C GLU A 373 -30.12 29.56 -7.90
N LEU A 374 -31.22 28.84 -7.59
CA LEU A 374 -31.16 27.59 -6.86
C LEU A 374 -30.45 26.50 -7.66
N LYS A 375 -30.66 26.43 -8.99
CA LYS A 375 -29.92 25.52 -9.87
C LYS A 375 -28.42 25.81 -9.84
N LYS A 376 -28.01 27.08 -9.97
CA LYS A 376 -26.59 27.50 -9.87
C LYS A 376 -25.98 27.15 -8.51
N LYS A 377 -26.70 27.38 -7.41
CA LYS A 377 -26.27 27.00 -6.05
C LYS A 377 -26.12 25.47 -5.93
N THR A 378 -27.05 24.71 -6.49
CA THR A 378 -27.00 23.24 -6.50
C THR A 378 -25.80 22.72 -7.31
N GLU A 379 -25.50 23.34 -8.44
CA GLU A 379 -24.30 23.04 -9.24
C GLU A 379 -23.00 23.34 -8.49
N LEU A 380 -22.93 24.48 -7.80
CA LEU A 380 -21.78 24.84 -6.98
C LEU A 380 -21.59 23.86 -5.82
N ILE A 381 -22.67 23.46 -5.15
CA ILE A 381 -22.62 22.45 -4.09
C ILE A 381 -22.04 21.14 -4.64
N ARG A 382 -22.55 20.66 -5.78
CA ARG A 382 -22.03 19.43 -6.42
C ARG A 382 -20.55 19.54 -6.79
N ALA A 383 -20.12 20.69 -7.30
CA ALA A 383 -18.72 20.93 -7.64
C ALA A 383 -17.82 20.94 -6.38
N LEU A 384 -18.29 21.55 -5.29
CA LEU A 384 -17.59 21.55 -4.00
C LEU A 384 -17.54 20.14 -3.40
N GLU A 385 -18.64 19.38 -3.45
CA GLU A 385 -18.68 17.98 -3.00
C GLU A 385 -17.70 17.10 -3.78
N SER A 386 -17.63 17.25 -5.11
CA SER A 386 -16.63 16.55 -5.93
C SER A 386 -15.20 16.93 -5.56
N LYS A 387 -14.95 18.22 -5.27
CA LYS A 387 -13.63 18.70 -4.84
C LYS A 387 -13.22 18.16 -3.47
N ILE A 388 -14.16 18.14 -2.52
CA ILE A 388 -13.97 17.54 -1.19
C ILE A 388 -13.67 16.04 -1.33
N SER A 389 -14.45 15.32 -2.13
CA SER A 389 -14.21 13.90 -2.37
C SER A 389 -12.85 13.63 -3.01
N GLY A 390 -12.39 14.47 -3.94
CA GLY A 390 -11.04 14.36 -4.51
C GLY A 390 -9.95 14.58 -3.47
N GLN A 391 -10.11 15.61 -2.63
CA GLN A 391 -9.18 15.91 -1.54
C GLN A 391 -9.14 14.81 -0.47
N ASP A 392 -10.29 14.19 -0.16
CA ASP A 392 -10.36 13.06 0.77
C ASP A 392 -9.60 11.83 0.25
N ILE A 393 -9.69 11.54 -1.05
CA ILE A 393 -8.94 10.46 -1.69
C ILE A 393 -7.43 10.76 -1.67
N GLU A 394 -7.02 11.99 -2.00
CA GLU A 394 -5.61 12.40 -1.95
C GLU A 394 -5.05 12.29 -0.52
N LEU A 395 -5.81 12.74 0.47
CA LEU A 395 -5.43 12.65 1.88
C LEU A 395 -5.33 11.19 2.33
N GLN A 396 -6.26 10.34 1.91
CA GLN A 396 -6.23 8.91 2.19
C GLN A 396 -5.00 8.24 1.56
N SER A 397 -4.71 8.53 0.29
CA SER A 397 -3.50 8.05 -0.41
C SER A 397 -2.23 8.50 0.31
N ALA A 398 -2.16 9.76 0.73
CA ALA A 398 -1.00 10.27 1.48
C ALA A 398 -0.85 9.61 2.87
N ILE A 399 -1.97 9.29 3.54
CA ILE A 399 -1.95 8.53 4.80
C ILE A 399 -1.44 7.11 4.58
N GLU A 400 -1.90 6.45 3.51
CA GLU A 400 -1.48 5.10 3.14
C GLU A 400 0.02 5.05 2.79
N GLU A 401 0.51 5.98 1.98
CA GLU A 401 1.95 6.11 1.67
C GLU A 401 2.78 6.37 2.93
N ARG A 402 2.33 7.25 3.82
CA ARG A 402 3.00 7.51 5.10
C ARG A 402 3.02 6.27 5.99
N ASN A 403 1.92 5.53 6.06
CA ASN A 403 1.85 4.30 6.85
C ASN A 403 2.77 3.23 6.26
N GLN A 404 2.77 3.05 4.94
CA GLN A 404 3.69 2.15 4.25
C GLN A 404 5.15 2.50 4.52
N ALA A 405 5.52 3.78 4.38
CA ALA A 405 6.87 4.25 4.67
C ALA A 405 7.26 4.05 6.15
N ARG A 406 6.30 4.20 7.06
CA ARG A 406 6.52 3.93 8.49
C ARG A 406 6.72 2.44 8.76
N ASP A 407 5.92 1.58 8.13
CA ASP A 407 6.03 0.13 8.27
C ASP A 407 7.36 -0.36 7.69
N ASP A 408 7.76 0.11 6.51
CA ASP A 408 9.06 -0.20 5.89
C ASP A 408 10.24 0.27 6.75
N ALA A 409 10.17 1.48 7.31
CA ALA A 409 11.18 1.98 8.25
C ALA A 409 11.23 1.14 9.53
N SER A 410 10.08 0.70 10.04
CA SER A 410 10.00 -0.15 11.23
C SER A 410 10.56 -1.55 10.97
N HIS A 411 10.24 -2.16 9.82
CA HIS A 411 10.76 -3.46 9.43
C HIS A 411 12.26 -3.42 9.14
N SER A 412 12.75 -2.36 8.49
CA SER A 412 14.18 -2.16 8.26
C SER A 412 14.95 -1.94 9.57
N SER A 413 14.43 -1.10 10.46
CA SER A 413 15.05 -0.86 11.78
C SER A 413 15.01 -2.10 12.67
N LEU A 414 13.89 -2.84 12.71
CA LEU A 414 13.75 -4.07 13.49
C LEU A 414 14.63 -5.19 12.92
N ALA A 415 14.72 -5.33 11.60
CA ALA A 415 15.60 -6.32 10.99
C ALA A 415 17.09 -6.02 11.26
N GLN A 416 17.49 -4.74 11.25
CA GLN A 416 18.83 -4.35 11.66
C GLN A 416 19.06 -4.59 13.16
N ASP A 417 18.09 -4.31 14.02
CA ASP A 417 18.24 -4.54 15.46
C ASP A 417 18.27 -6.03 15.80
N GLU A 418 17.44 -6.86 15.16
CA GLU A 418 17.43 -8.32 15.30
C GLU A 418 18.74 -8.95 14.82
N THR A 419 19.29 -8.50 13.68
CA THR A 419 20.59 -8.98 13.20
C THR A 419 21.73 -8.57 14.13
N VAL A 420 21.70 -7.37 14.72
CA VAL A 420 22.67 -6.92 15.73
C VAL A 420 22.56 -7.72 17.02
N VAL A 421 21.34 -8.01 17.50
CA VAL A 421 21.09 -8.84 18.68
C VAL A 421 21.62 -10.26 18.45
N GLN A 422 21.33 -10.85 17.29
CA GLN A 422 21.82 -12.18 16.94
C GLN A 422 23.36 -12.22 16.87
N ALA A 423 23.99 -11.22 16.24
CA ALA A 423 25.45 -11.12 16.18
C ALA A 423 26.11 -10.97 17.57
N ARG A 424 25.45 -10.25 18.49
CA ARG A 424 25.91 -10.16 19.89
C ARG A 424 25.78 -11.50 20.61
N ALA A 425 24.66 -12.20 20.45
CA ALA A 425 24.45 -13.53 21.03
C ALA A 425 25.48 -14.55 20.52
N ASP A 426 25.76 -14.56 19.22
CA ASP A 426 26.75 -15.45 18.61
C ASP A 426 28.17 -15.16 19.12
N ARG A 427 28.53 -13.88 19.23
CA ARG A 427 29.81 -13.46 19.84
C ARG A 427 29.91 -13.92 21.28
N ASP A 428 28.86 -13.73 22.08
CA ASP A 428 28.88 -14.08 23.50
C ASP A 428 28.96 -15.60 23.69
N ALA A 429 28.25 -16.38 22.87
CA ALA A 429 28.38 -17.84 22.83
C ALA A 429 29.79 -18.29 22.38
N ALA A 430 30.42 -17.58 21.43
CA ALA A 430 31.80 -17.86 21.03
C ALA A 430 32.79 -17.56 22.16
N ILE A 431 32.60 -16.45 22.89
CA ILE A 431 33.40 -16.10 24.07
C ILE A 431 33.25 -17.16 25.15
N GLU A 432 32.03 -17.62 25.44
CA GLU A 432 31.79 -18.67 26.43
C GLU A 432 32.49 -19.98 26.06
N ARG A 433 32.38 -20.42 24.80
CA ARG A 433 33.12 -21.60 24.30
C ARG A 433 34.63 -21.43 24.46
N ARG A 434 35.17 -20.25 24.15
CA ARG A 434 36.59 -19.93 24.32
C ARG A 434 37.01 -20.01 25.79
N THR A 435 36.29 -19.36 26.69
CA THR A 435 36.57 -19.37 28.13
C THR A 435 36.49 -20.79 28.71
N LYS A 436 35.52 -21.61 28.28
CA LYS A 436 35.44 -23.00 28.69
C LYS A 436 36.67 -23.80 28.25
N ALA A 437 37.10 -23.65 27.00
CA ALA A 437 38.31 -24.30 26.49
C ALA A 437 39.58 -23.82 27.23
N GLU A 438 39.68 -22.53 27.53
CA GLU A 438 40.78 -21.96 28.33
C GLU A 438 40.83 -22.57 29.74
N VAL A 439 39.68 -22.72 30.40
CA VAL A 439 39.56 -23.37 31.72
C VAL A 439 39.95 -24.84 31.66
N GLU A 440 39.48 -25.59 30.66
CA GLU A 440 39.86 -27.00 30.47
C GLU A 440 41.36 -27.16 30.21
N LEU A 441 41.97 -26.25 29.43
CA LEU A 441 43.40 -26.23 29.18
C LEU A 441 44.19 -25.96 30.47
N ALA A 442 43.77 -24.98 31.27
CA ALA A 442 44.38 -24.70 32.56
C ALA A 442 44.28 -25.92 33.51
N LYS A 443 43.14 -26.61 33.52
CA LYS A 443 42.95 -27.84 34.30
C LYS A 443 43.89 -28.95 33.86
N ASN A 444 43.97 -29.23 32.55
CA ASN A 444 44.89 -30.23 32.00
C ASN A 444 46.36 -29.91 32.33
N ARG A 445 46.73 -28.62 32.33
CA ARG A 445 48.06 -28.18 32.71
C ARG A 445 48.36 -28.48 34.18
N VAL A 446 47.41 -28.25 35.08
CA VAL A 446 47.54 -28.60 36.50
C VAL A 446 47.66 -30.11 36.69
N GLU A 447 46.81 -30.89 36.01
CA GLU A 447 46.87 -32.36 36.06
C GLU A 447 48.23 -32.89 35.57
N LEU A 448 48.79 -32.31 34.50
CA LEU A 448 50.12 -32.66 34.02
C LEU A 448 51.23 -32.29 35.01
N MET A 449 51.15 -31.12 35.65
CA MET A 449 52.09 -30.72 36.70
C MET A 449 52.03 -31.67 37.90
N GLN A 450 50.83 -32.11 38.30
CA GLN A 450 50.65 -33.06 39.39
C GLN A 450 51.21 -34.45 39.03
N ALA A 451 50.94 -34.95 37.82
CA ALA A 451 51.49 -36.22 37.35
C ALA A 451 53.03 -36.19 37.28
N ASN A 452 53.61 -35.07 36.84
CA ASN A 452 55.07 -34.90 36.82
C ASN A 452 55.67 -34.86 38.24
N SER A 453 55.01 -34.20 39.20
CA SER A 453 55.41 -34.24 40.61
C SER A 453 55.40 -35.66 41.16
N GLN A 454 54.32 -36.42 40.91
CA GLN A 454 54.21 -37.82 41.34
C GLN A 454 55.30 -38.70 40.70
N LEU A 455 55.61 -38.46 39.42
CA LEU A 455 56.68 -39.17 38.74
C LEU A 455 58.05 -38.86 39.35
N LEU A 456 58.33 -37.59 39.64
CA LEU A 456 59.57 -37.17 40.32
C LEU A 456 59.70 -37.81 41.70
N GLU A 457 58.62 -37.85 42.49
CA GLU A 457 58.59 -38.53 43.79
C GLU A 457 58.85 -40.04 43.66
N ALA A 458 58.25 -40.70 42.67
CA ALA A 458 58.48 -42.13 42.41
C ALA A 458 59.92 -42.42 41.96
N ILE A 459 60.50 -41.55 41.13
CA ILE A 459 61.91 -41.64 40.73
C ILE A 459 62.81 -41.46 41.97
N GLN A 460 62.52 -40.47 42.81
CA GLN A 460 63.29 -40.20 44.03
C GLN A 460 63.26 -41.43 44.97
N GLN A 461 62.08 -41.99 45.22
CA GLN A 461 61.93 -43.23 46.01
C GLN A 461 62.70 -44.40 45.39
N LYS A 462 62.67 -44.56 44.07
CA LYS A 462 63.43 -45.60 43.38
C LYS A 462 64.94 -45.40 43.52
N VAL A 463 65.42 -44.17 43.45
CA VAL A 463 66.83 -43.83 43.66
C VAL A 463 67.25 -44.14 45.11
N GLU A 464 66.42 -43.80 46.10
CA GLU A 464 66.69 -44.13 47.51
C GLU A 464 66.76 -45.65 47.74
N LEU A 465 65.86 -46.42 47.14
CA LEU A 465 65.90 -47.89 47.21
C LEU A 465 67.14 -48.48 46.52
N LEU A 466 67.55 -47.93 45.37
CA LEU A 466 68.79 -48.33 44.71
C LEU A 466 70.01 -48.05 45.59
N GLN A 467 70.08 -46.88 46.22
CA GLN A 467 71.15 -46.55 47.17
C GLN A 467 71.16 -47.49 48.38
N GLN A 468 70.00 -47.84 48.94
CA GLN A 468 69.90 -48.81 50.03
C GLN A 468 70.37 -50.21 49.60
N LEU A 469 70.07 -50.61 48.36
CA LEU A 469 70.48 -51.91 47.83
C LEU A 469 71.99 -51.95 47.56
N GLU A 470 72.57 -50.88 47.03
CA GLU A 470 74.03 -50.71 46.91
C GLU A 470 74.71 -50.77 48.28
N GLN A 471 74.16 -50.09 49.30
CA GLN A 471 74.67 -50.17 50.66
C GLN A 471 74.61 -51.60 51.20
N TRP A 472 73.47 -52.29 51.04
CA TRP A 472 73.33 -53.68 51.47
C TRP A 472 74.29 -54.62 50.73
N GLN A 473 74.54 -54.36 49.44
CA GLN A 473 75.53 -55.08 48.65
C GLN A 473 76.92 -54.87 49.25
N ILE A 474 77.31 -53.64 49.59
CA ILE A 474 78.60 -53.35 50.25
C ILE A 474 78.70 -54.10 51.58
N ASP A 475 77.69 -54.00 52.44
CA ASP A 475 77.67 -54.66 53.75
C ASP A 475 77.79 -56.20 53.62
N MET A 476 77.14 -56.80 52.62
CA MET A 476 77.27 -58.24 52.34
C MET A 476 78.66 -58.61 51.80
N HIS A 477 79.27 -57.78 50.96
CA HIS A 477 80.65 -58.00 50.52
C HIS A 477 81.62 -57.92 51.70
N GLU A 478 81.47 -56.91 52.58
CA GLU A 478 82.25 -56.79 53.80
C GLU A 478 82.07 -58.01 54.71
N LEU A 479 80.84 -58.51 54.88
CA LEU A 479 80.56 -59.71 55.67
C LEU A 479 81.23 -60.96 55.06
N ILE A 480 81.22 -61.09 53.74
CA ILE A 480 81.92 -62.18 53.03
C ILE A 480 83.43 -62.05 53.21
N GLU A 481 83.98 -60.84 53.06
CA GLU A 481 85.40 -60.56 53.29
C GLU A 481 85.80 -60.86 54.74
N GLU A 482 84.97 -60.49 55.72
CA GLU A 482 85.18 -60.77 57.13
C GLU A 482 85.06 -62.28 57.42
N GLN A 483 84.11 -62.99 56.79
CA GLN A 483 84.01 -64.45 56.88
C GLN A 483 85.23 -65.14 56.25
N MET A 484 85.71 -64.69 55.09
CA MET A 484 86.91 -65.23 54.45
C MET A 484 88.16 -64.93 55.29
N LYS A 485 88.29 -63.71 55.81
CA LYS A 485 89.36 -63.31 56.72
C LYS A 485 89.30 -64.09 58.03
N ASN A 486 88.12 -64.32 58.59
CA ASN A 486 87.94 -65.13 59.81
C ASN A 486 88.25 -66.60 59.55
N LYS A 487 87.89 -67.16 58.39
CA LYS A 487 88.28 -68.52 57.98
C LYS A 487 89.78 -68.65 57.77
N LEU A 488 90.40 -67.72 57.05
CA LEU A 488 91.86 -67.65 56.89
C LEU A 488 92.56 -67.40 58.24
N SER A 489 91.98 -66.59 59.12
CA SER A 489 92.47 -66.36 60.49
C SER A 489 92.30 -67.60 61.36
N ASN A 490 91.22 -68.36 61.23
CA ASN A 490 91.05 -69.61 61.96
C ASN A 490 91.98 -70.70 61.41
N GLU A 491 92.23 -70.74 60.09
CA GLU A 491 93.23 -71.64 59.48
C GLU A 491 94.67 -71.24 59.82
N THR A 492 94.95 -69.94 60.01
CA THR A 492 96.27 -69.45 60.44
C THR A 492 96.44 -69.47 61.97
N SER A 493 95.41 -69.25 62.78
CA SER A 493 95.41 -69.36 64.24
C SER A 493 95.33 -70.81 64.75
N THR A 494 94.74 -71.75 64.00
CA THR A 494 94.89 -73.20 64.27
C THR A 494 96.29 -73.71 63.90
N LYS A 495 97.10 -72.92 63.17
CA LYS A 495 98.54 -73.17 62.92
C LYS A 495 99.49 -72.16 63.57
N GLY A 496 98.99 -71.21 64.37
CA GLY A 496 99.80 -70.04 64.72
C GLY A 496 99.15 -69.12 65.72
N GLN A 497 98.71 -69.64 66.87
CA GLN A 497 98.55 -68.81 68.08
C GLN A 497 98.77 -69.64 69.35
N ASN A 498 99.99 -70.15 69.45
CA ASN A 498 100.71 -70.22 70.72
C ASN A 498 101.58 -68.95 70.75
N GLN A 499 101.52 -68.19 71.84
CA GLN A 499 102.31 -66.99 72.19
C GLN A 499 101.64 -65.61 72.05
N SER A 500 101.29 -65.11 73.24
CA SER A 500 101.76 -63.85 73.84
C SER A 500 101.26 -62.54 73.21
N GLN A 501 100.30 -61.83 73.84
CA GLN A 501 100.43 -60.94 75.00
C GLN A 501 101.34 -59.71 74.84
N SER A 502 100.83 -58.62 75.44
CA SER A 502 101.46 -57.35 75.86
C SER A 502 101.48 -56.24 74.80
N SER A 503 100.67 -55.19 74.97
CA SER A 503 100.93 -53.96 75.78
C SER A 503 101.22 -52.82 74.79
N GLN A 504 100.87 -51.54 74.94
CA GLN A 504 100.28 -50.72 75.98
C GLN A 504 100.11 -49.31 75.35
N GLN A 505 99.10 -48.55 75.82
CA GLN A 505 99.14 -47.09 76.09
C GLN A 505 99.32 -46.12 74.90
N ALA A 506 98.75 -44.91 74.85
CA ALA A 506 98.04 -44.03 75.78
C ALA A 506 97.24 -43.02 74.90
N ALA A 507 95.96 -42.77 75.17
CA ALA A 507 95.40 -41.71 76.04
C ALA A 507 95.21 -40.34 75.36
N GLY A 508 94.02 -39.76 75.56
CA GLY A 508 93.65 -38.38 75.21
C GLY A 508 92.23 -38.28 74.65
N SER A 509 91.18 -38.63 75.42
CA SER A 509 90.28 -37.68 76.13
C SER A 509 89.36 -36.88 75.18
N ALA A 510 88.06 -37.22 75.08
CA ALA A 510 86.94 -36.70 75.89
C ALA A 510 86.64 -35.23 75.52
N GLN A 511 85.44 -34.72 75.26
CA GLN A 511 84.03 -34.97 75.62
C GLN A 511 83.28 -33.90 74.75
N SER A 512 81.97 -33.85 74.48
CA SER A 512 80.76 -34.42 75.06
C SER A 512 79.54 -34.00 74.23
N SER A 513 78.47 -34.76 74.41
CA SER A 513 77.04 -34.36 74.45
C SER A 513 76.37 -33.99 73.10
N SER A 514 75.15 -34.41 72.81
CA SER A 514 74.12 -35.16 73.57
C SER A 514 73.04 -35.54 72.57
N GLY A 515 72.53 -36.78 72.60
CA GLY A 515 71.17 -37.08 73.08
C GLY A 515 70.09 -36.72 72.03
N GLY A 516 69.22 -37.60 71.57
CA GLY A 516 68.77 -38.87 72.09
C GLY A 516 67.35 -39.10 71.54
N SER A 517 67.17 -40.27 70.93
CA SER A 517 66.02 -41.16 71.13
C SER A 517 64.60 -40.64 70.86
N SER A 518 63.87 -41.33 69.98
CA SER A 518 62.91 -42.35 70.44
C SER A 518 62.19 -42.98 69.25
N ALA A 519 62.24 -44.31 69.21
CA ALA A 519 61.43 -45.16 68.36
C ALA A 519 59.98 -45.16 68.86
N GLY A 520 59.04 -44.98 67.93
CA GLY A 520 57.60 -45.14 68.14
C GLY A 520 57.03 -46.11 67.12
N ASN A 521 57.14 -47.39 67.43
CA ASN A 521 56.55 -48.49 66.69
C ASN A 521 55.01 -48.38 66.70
N ARG A 522 54.32 -48.44 65.56
CA ARG A 522 52.95 -48.99 65.48
C ARG A 522 52.62 -49.49 64.06
N LYS A 523 52.23 -50.76 64.05
CA LYS A 523 51.97 -51.67 62.93
C LYS A 523 50.72 -51.31 62.12
N SER A 524 50.71 -51.85 60.90
CA SER A 524 49.57 -52.43 60.17
C SER A 524 48.53 -51.48 59.58
N ARG A 525 48.58 -51.35 58.25
CA ARG A 525 47.47 -51.61 57.31
C ARG A 525 48.01 -51.48 55.89
N LEU A 526 48.46 -52.60 55.34
CA LEU A 526 48.82 -52.78 53.95
C LEU A 526 47.76 -53.77 53.40
N LEU A 527 47.24 -53.46 52.21
CA LEU A 527 46.06 -54.01 51.54
C LEU A 527 44.74 -53.32 51.87
N ASP A 528 44.45 -52.26 51.12
CA ASP A 528 43.27 -52.19 50.25
C ASP A 528 43.45 -51.04 49.26
N LEU A 529 42.86 -51.15 48.07
CA LEU A 529 42.87 -50.20 46.93
C LEU A 529 43.76 -50.58 45.73
N PHE A 530 43.68 -51.82 45.27
CA PHE A 530 43.90 -52.14 43.85
C PHE A 530 42.91 -53.22 43.40
N TYR A 531 41.62 -52.91 43.43
CA TYR A 531 40.62 -53.53 42.57
C TYR A 531 39.46 -52.56 42.45
N HIS A 532 39.40 -51.84 41.32
CA HIS A 532 38.21 -51.35 40.60
C HIS A 532 38.71 -50.31 39.59
N ARG A 533 39.06 -50.79 38.40
CA ARG A 533 38.84 -50.07 37.16
C ARG A 533 38.28 -51.05 36.14
#